data_AF-A0AAV3QFY5-F1
#
_entry.id   AF-A0AAV3QFY5-F1
#
_cell.length_a   1.000
_cell.length_b   1.000
_cell.length_c   1.000
_cell.angle_alpha   90.00
_cell.angle_beta   90.00
_cell.angle_gamma   90.00
#
_symmetry.space_group_name_H-M   'P 1'
#
loop_
_entity.id
_entity.type
_entity.pdbx_description
1 polymer ?
#
loop_
_entity_poly.entity_id
_entity_poly.type
_entity_poly.pdbx_seq_one_letter_code
_entity_poly.pdbx_strand_id
1 'polypeptide(L)'
;MADSLGWIVRQVDVNNAFLNGILSENVYMKQPPGFKNSQCPHYVCKLNKAIYGLKQTPRAWFHRLSNRLCELVFAASKSDSSLFIRNTNGSMMFLLVYVDDILIPGACNSAIQLL
;
A
#
# COMPACT_ATOMS: atom_id res chain seq x y z
N MET A 1 22.91 -3.75 -11.27
CA MET A 1 22.98 -2.36 -11.81
C MET A 1 22.54 -1.31 -10.76
N ALA A 2 22.85 -1.51 -9.47
CA ALA A 2 22.68 -0.49 -8.42
C ALA A 2 24.01 -0.22 -7.68
N ASP A 3 24.87 -1.25 -7.57
CA ASP A 3 26.19 -1.13 -6.95
C ASP A 3 27.19 -0.21 -7.67
N SER A 4 26.99 0.08 -8.95
CA SER A 4 27.92 0.91 -9.73
C SER A 4 27.75 2.43 -9.54
N LEU A 5 26.72 2.87 -8.82
CA LEU A 5 26.38 4.30 -8.63
C LEU A 5 26.42 4.76 -7.16
N GLY A 6 26.68 3.86 -6.20
CA GLY A 6 26.70 4.19 -4.77
C GLY A 6 25.33 4.51 -4.17
N TRP A 7 24.23 4.11 -4.83
CA TRP A 7 22.88 4.35 -4.35
C TRP A 7 22.52 3.34 -3.25
N ILE A 8 21.98 3.84 -2.14
CA ILE A 8 21.46 3.02 -1.04
C ILE A 8 19.96 2.84 -1.27
N VAL A 9 19.50 1.60 -1.21
CA VAL A 9 18.06 1.28 -1.23
C VAL A 9 17.62 0.98 0.19
N ARG A 10 16.60 1.69 0.68
CA ARG A 10 15.88 1.29 1.89
C ARG A 10 14.57 0.62 1.50
N GLN A 11 14.26 -0.47 2.18
CA GLN A 11 13.00 -1.18 2.03
C GLN A 11 12.15 -0.97 3.29
N VAL A 12 10.87 -0.70 3.09
CA VAL A 12 9.85 -0.62 4.12
C VAL A 12 8.79 -1.65 3.80
N ASP A 13 8.45 -2.50 4.77
CA ASP A 13 7.35 -3.45 4.68
C ASP A 13 6.15 -2.94 5.49
N VAL A 14 4.98 -2.90 4.86
CA VAL A 14 3.76 -2.40 5.49
C VAL A 14 2.98 -3.56 6.12
N ASN A 15 3.09 -3.67 7.44
CA ASN A 15 2.32 -4.63 8.21
C ASN A 15 0.81 -4.49 7.97
N ASN A 16 0.16 -5.62 7.66
CA ASN A 16 -1.28 -5.70 7.41
C ASN A 16 -1.78 -4.70 6.35
N ALA A 17 -0.98 -4.44 5.30
CA ALA A 17 -1.28 -3.41 4.31
C ALA A 17 -2.71 -3.50 3.76
N PHE A 18 -3.18 -4.71 3.48
CA PHE A 18 -4.55 -4.95 3.01
C PHE A 18 -5.65 -4.46 3.96
N LEU A 19 -5.47 -4.59 5.28
CA LEU A 19 -6.46 -4.09 6.25
C LEU A 19 -6.57 -2.56 6.26
N ASN A 20 -5.61 -1.86 5.67
CA ASN A 20 -5.66 -0.42 5.47
C ASN A 20 -6.43 -0.03 4.21
N GLY A 21 -6.70 -0.98 3.31
CA GLY A 21 -7.54 -0.79 2.12
C GLY A 21 -9.01 -0.53 2.48
N ILE A 22 -9.63 0.40 1.74
CA ILE A 22 -11.06 0.71 1.88
C ILE A 22 -11.81 0.03 0.72
N LEU A 23 -12.77 -0.82 1.06
CA LEU A 23 -13.64 -1.46 0.09
C LEU A 23 -14.66 -0.44 -0.42
N SER A 24 -14.69 -0.21 -1.74
CA SER A 24 -15.68 0.67 -2.37
C SER A 24 -17.04 0.00 -2.54
N GLU A 25 -17.07 -1.34 -2.56
CA GLU A 25 -18.27 -2.15 -2.70
C GLU A 25 -18.67 -2.84 -1.38
N ASN A 26 -19.94 -3.19 -1.26
CA ASN A 26 -20.42 -3.99 -0.13
C ASN A 26 -20.05 -5.45 -0.34
N VAL A 27 -19.05 -5.92 0.39
CA VAL A 27 -18.63 -7.33 0.37
C VAL A 27 -19.20 -8.03 1.59
N TYR A 28 -19.79 -9.21 1.37
CA TYR A 28 -20.32 -10.05 2.42
C TYR A 28 -19.62 -11.41 2.39
N MET A 29 -19.44 -12.00 3.56
CA MET A 29 -18.90 -13.36 3.70
C MET A 29 -19.79 -14.20 4.60
N LYS A 30 -19.72 -15.52 4.45
CA LYS A 30 -20.31 -16.44 5.41
C LYS A 30 -19.68 -16.23 6.79
N GLN A 31 -20.45 -16.50 7.84
CA GLN A 31 -19.94 -16.44 9.20
C GLN A 31 -18.70 -17.33 9.35
N PRO A 32 -17.55 -16.77 9.77
CA PRO A 32 -16.34 -17.54 9.90
C PRO A 32 -16.46 -18.56 11.05
N PRO A 33 -15.67 -19.65 11.00
CA PRO A 33 -15.56 -20.57 12.13
C PRO A 33 -15.24 -19.80 13.43
N GLY A 34 -15.94 -20.11 14.52
CA GLY A 34 -15.79 -19.42 15.82
C GLY A 34 -16.65 -18.17 16.00
N PHE A 35 -17.26 -17.63 14.93
CA PHE A 35 -18.18 -16.47 15.01
C PHE A 35 -19.62 -16.81 14.58
N LYS A 36 -19.92 -18.10 14.35
CA LYS A 36 -21.26 -18.53 13.95
C LYS A 36 -22.25 -18.35 15.09
N ASN A 37 -23.31 -17.59 14.84
CA ASN A 37 -24.44 -17.47 15.74
C ASN A 37 -25.38 -18.68 15.58
N SER A 38 -25.51 -19.49 16.63
CA SER A 38 -26.39 -20.68 16.63
C SER A 38 -27.87 -20.34 16.46
N GLN A 39 -28.32 -19.16 16.88
CA GLN A 39 -29.70 -18.71 16.71
C GLN A 39 -29.96 -18.18 15.28
N CYS A 40 -28.92 -17.68 14.61
CA CYS A 40 -29.01 -17.09 13.27
C CYS A 40 -27.96 -17.69 12.32
N PRO A 41 -28.04 -19.00 11.99
CA PRO A 41 -27.01 -19.69 11.22
C PRO A 41 -26.90 -19.19 9.77
N HIS A 42 -27.97 -18.57 9.24
CA HIS A 42 -28.01 -18.06 7.86
C HIS A 42 -27.48 -16.63 7.71
N TYR A 43 -27.09 -15.97 8.79
CA TYR A 43 -26.52 -14.63 8.71
C TYR A 43 -25.19 -14.62 7.97
N VAL A 44 -24.88 -13.45 7.41
CA VAL A 44 -23.63 -13.15 6.73
C VAL A 44 -22.97 -11.94 7.39
N CYS A 45 -21.65 -11.88 7.33
CA CYS A 45 -20.87 -10.77 7.85
C CYS A 45 -20.59 -9.79 6.73
N LYS A 46 -20.89 -8.50 6.94
CA LYS A 46 -20.42 -7.44 6.06
C LYS A 46 -18.97 -7.12 6.38
N LEU A 47 -18.12 -7.09 5.37
CA LEU A 47 -16.72 -6.71 5.53
C LEU A 47 -16.57 -5.18 5.49
N ASN A 48 -16.05 -4.62 6.58
CA ASN A 48 -15.74 -3.19 6.69
C ASN A 48 -14.30 -2.87 6.28
N LYS A 49 -13.44 -3.89 6.18
CA LYS A 49 -12.02 -3.78 5.82
C LYS A 49 -11.70 -4.77 4.71
N ALA A 50 -10.75 -4.41 3.85
CA ALA A 50 -10.23 -5.31 2.85
C ALA A 50 -9.36 -6.38 3.53
N ILE A 51 -9.74 -7.64 3.41
CA ILE A 51 -9.02 -8.78 4.02
C ILE A 51 -8.28 -9.58 2.96
N TYR A 52 -7.32 -10.40 3.39
CA TYR A 52 -6.63 -11.35 2.51
C TYR A 52 -7.63 -12.28 1.80
N GLY A 53 -7.32 -12.65 0.55
CA GLY A 53 -8.11 -13.57 -0.25
C GLY A 53 -9.25 -12.94 -1.08
N LEU A 54 -9.56 -11.65 -0.89
CA LEU A 54 -10.48 -10.96 -1.80
C LEU A 54 -9.71 -10.43 -3.03
N LYS A 55 -10.32 -10.56 -4.22
CA LYS A 55 -9.72 -10.12 -5.49
C LYS A 55 -9.51 -8.60 -5.55
N GLN A 56 -10.34 -7.84 -4.87
CA GLN A 56 -10.33 -6.38 -4.83
C GLN A 56 -9.40 -5.80 -3.75
N THR A 57 -8.94 -6.62 -2.80
CA THR A 57 -8.12 -6.15 -1.68
C THR A 57 -6.82 -5.47 -2.10
N PRO A 58 -6.00 -6.04 -3.01
CA PRO A 58 -4.77 -5.39 -3.46
C PRO A 58 -5.03 -4.03 -4.10
N ARG A 59 -6.11 -3.90 -4.89
CA ARG A 59 -6.51 -2.64 -5.53
C ARG A 59 -6.98 -1.61 -4.51
N ALA A 60 -7.77 -2.03 -3.52
CA ALA A 60 -8.26 -1.16 -2.45
C ALA A 60 -7.11 -0.61 -1.60
N TRP A 61 -6.12 -1.44 -1.30
CA TRP A 61 -4.89 -1.02 -0.63
C TRP A 61 -4.08 -0.04 -1.47
N PHE A 62 -3.76 -0.41 -2.72
CA PHE A 62 -2.96 0.43 -3.60
C PHE A 62 -3.61 1.81 -3.80
N HIS A 63 -4.92 1.85 -4.05
CA HIS A 63 -5.65 3.12 -4.19
C HIS A 63 -5.54 4.00 -2.94
N ARG A 64 -5.69 3.41 -1.74
CA ARG A 64 -5.54 4.14 -0.48
C ARG A 64 -4.12 4.68 -0.32
N LEU A 65 -3.11 3.86 -0.57
CA LEU A 65 -1.70 4.25 -0.47
C LEU A 65 -1.37 5.36 -1.47
N SER A 66 -1.75 5.20 -2.74
CA SER A 66 -1.52 6.21 -3.78
C SER A 66 -2.12 7.56 -3.42
N ASN A 67 -3.36 7.59 -2.91
CA ASN A 67 -3.99 8.84 -2.49
C ASN A 67 -3.20 9.52 -1.35
N ARG A 68 -2.71 8.74 -0.37
CA ARG A 68 -1.89 9.26 0.73
C ARG A 68 -0.53 9.76 0.24
N LEU A 69 0.09 9.09 -0.73
CA LEU A 69 1.33 9.57 -1.35
C LEU A 69 1.10 10.88 -2.12
N CYS A 70 -0.02 11.02 -2.83
CA CYS A 70 -0.42 12.26 -3.48
C CYS A 70 -0.59 13.41 -2.48
N GLU A 71 -1.20 13.17 -1.32
CA GLU A 71 -1.30 14.15 -0.24
C GLU A 71 0.08 14.57 0.31
N LEU A 72 1.07 13.68 0.24
CA LEU A 72 2.48 13.94 0.59
C LEU A 72 3.30 14.55 -0.57
N VAL A 73 2.63 15.03 -1.63
CA VAL A 73 3.22 15.71 -2.79
C VAL A 73 4.07 14.77 -3.66
N PHE A 74 3.82 13.46 -3.60
CA PHE A 74 4.33 12.54 -4.61
C PHE A 74 3.39 12.50 -5.82
N ALA A 75 3.96 12.40 -7.01
CA ALA A 75 3.22 12.14 -8.23
C ALA A 75 3.55 10.75 -8.75
N ALA A 76 2.53 10.00 -9.17
CA ALA A 76 2.74 8.74 -9.87
C ALA A 76 3.43 9.00 -11.22
N SER A 77 4.40 8.14 -11.58
CA SER A 77 5.09 8.19 -12.86
C SER A 77 4.11 7.86 -13.99
N LYS A 78 4.28 8.52 -15.14
CA LYS A 78 3.50 8.25 -16.34
C LYS A 78 3.85 6.91 -16.99
N SER A 79 5.07 6.44 -16.78
CA SER A 79 5.59 5.21 -17.39
C SER A 79 5.37 3.97 -16.53
N ASP A 80 5.25 4.16 -15.21
CA ASP A 80 5.09 3.07 -14.26
C ASP A 80 4.21 3.53 -13.08
N SER A 81 3.03 2.91 -12.94
CA SER A 81 2.09 3.24 -11.87
C SER A 81 2.61 2.92 -10.47
N SER A 82 3.59 2.02 -10.34
CA SER A 82 4.18 1.65 -9.05
C SER A 82 5.25 2.64 -8.57
N LEU A 83 5.73 3.51 -9.46
CA LEU A 83 6.76 4.49 -9.17
C LEU A 83 6.13 5.85 -8.83
N PHE A 84 6.47 6.38 -7.66
CA PHE A 84 6.08 7.69 -7.18
C PHE A 84 7.31 8.58 -7.07
N ILE A 85 7.19 9.82 -7.53
CA ILE A 85 8.29 10.78 -7.61
C ILE A 85 7.86 12.06 -6.91
N ARG A 86 8.72 12.56 -6.02
CA ARG A 86 8.57 13.88 -5.41
C ARG A 86 9.81 14.71 -5.72
N ASN A 87 9.60 15.92 -6.22
CA ASN A 87 10.67 16.89 -6.42
C ASN A 87 10.40 18.11 -5.53
N THR A 88 11.26 18.32 -4.54
CA THR A 88 11.17 19.47 -3.63
C THR A 88 12.49 20.21 -3.65
N ASN A 89 12.49 21.47 -4.09
CA ASN A 89 13.66 22.36 -4.10
C ASN A 89 14.93 21.74 -4.74
N GLY A 90 14.76 20.96 -5.81
CA GLY A 90 15.88 20.30 -6.50
C GLY A 90 16.30 18.96 -5.90
N SER A 91 15.69 18.52 -4.80
CA SER A 91 15.84 17.17 -4.26
C SER A 91 14.76 16.25 -4.82
N MET A 92 15.19 15.23 -5.59
CA MET A 92 14.30 14.19 -6.09
C MET A 92 14.29 12.99 -5.14
N MET A 93 13.09 12.54 -4.79
CA MET A 93 12.84 11.32 -4.04
C MET A 93 11.98 10.38 -4.87
N PHE A 94 12.33 9.11 -4.85
CA PHE A 94 11.63 8.05 -5.54
C PHE A 94 11.08 7.04 -4.53
N LEU A 95 9.87 6.55 -4.78
CA LEU A 95 9.24 5.47 -4.03
C LEU A 95 8.72 4.45 -5.04
N LEU A 96 9.17 3.21 -4.96
CA LEU A 96 8.67 2.11 -5.77
C LEU A 96 7.82 1.21 -4.87
N VAL A 97 6.55 1.05 -5.22
CA VAL A 97 5.57 0.32 -4.41
C VAL A 97 5.25 -1.02 -5.05
N TYR A 98 5.54 -2.11 -4.36
CA TYR A 98 5.17 -3.46 -4.77
C TYR A 98 4.33 -4.14 -3.69
N VAL A 99 3.01 -4.07 -3.84
CA VAL A 99 2.03 -4.64 -2.89
C VAL A 99 2.26 -4.07 -1.48
N ASP A 100 2.92 -4.81 -0.60
CA ASP A 100 3.18 -4.45 0.80
C ASP A 100 4.60 -3.89 1.00
N ASP A 101 5.49 -4.06 0.02
CA ASP A 101 6.86 -3.55 0.01
C ASP A 101 6.96 -2.17 -0.63
N ILE A 102 7.75 -1.29 -0.03
CA ILE A 102 8.09 0.03 -0.57
C ILE A 102 9.60 0.19 -0.58
N LEU A 103 10.16 0.39 -1.78
CA LEU A 103 11.59 0.66 -1.97
C LEU A 103 11.82 2.16 -2.14
N ILE A 104 12.82 2.65 -1.43
CA ILE A 104 13.23 4.06 -1.38
C ILE A 104 14.70 4.14 -1.79
N PRO A 105 15.00 4.27 -3.09
CA PRO A 105 16.37 4.46 -3.55
C PRO A 105 16.81 5.92 -3.29
N GLY A 106 18.04 6.09 -2.79
CA GLY A 106 18.62 7.41 -2.55
C GLY A 106 20.14 7.45 -2.70
N ALA A 107 20.67 8.61 -3.07
CA ALA A 107 22.11 8.80 -3.30
C ALA A 107 22.92 9.01 -2.00
N CYS A 108 22.28 9.37 -0.87
CA CYS A 108 22.95 9.64 0.42
C CYS A 108 22.03 9.37 1.62
N ASN A 109 22.59 8.89 2.74
CA ASN A 109 21.85 8.53 3.96
C ASN A 109 21.00 9.65 4.58
N SER A 110 21.35 10.92 4.35
CA SER A 110 20.69 12.10 4.92
C SER A 110 19.33 12.44 4.28
N ALA A 111 19.09 12.02 3.03
CA ALA A 111 17.82 12.30 2.34
C ALA A 111 16.67 11.37 2.77
N ILE A 112 16.99 10.23 3.40
CA ILE A 112 16.04 9.14 3.68
C ILE A 112 15.49 9.22 5.13
N GLN A 113 15.92 10.19 5.93
CA GLN A 113 15.54 10.33 7.34
C GLN A 113 14.24 11.12 7.57
N LEU A 114 13.51 11.49 6.50
CA LEU A 114 12.36 12.41 6.52
C LEU A 114 11.01 11.74 6.18
N LEU A 115 10.91 10.41 6.33
CA LEU A 115 9.64 9.67 6.36
C LEU A 115 9.47 9.08 7.76
#